data_AF-A0A960N4K4-F1
#
_entry.id   AF-A0A960N4K4-F1
#
_cell.length_a   1.000
_cell.length_b   1.000
_cell.length_c   1.000
_cell.angle_alpha   90.00
_cell.angle_beta   90.00
_cell.angle_gamma   90.00
#
_symmetry.space_group_name_H-M   'P 1'
#
loop_
_entity.id
_entity.type
_entity.pdbx_description
1 polymer ?
#
loop_
_entity_poly.entity_id
_entity_poly.type
_entity_poly.pdbx_seq_one_letter_code
_entity_poly.pdbx_strand_id
1 'polypeptide(L)'
;IDYVDVVLQIDVLPSINVENQITLKIRQVNDSIVGSQNIGGDDIPTIGTQELETTVMVPDGGTVLLGGLISKSTDKDQSTLPWVKDIPVVGDVFGSRTRKSIRNELLIFLQPKIIDTELDRKSVDQDLITRTEVGESAEKFAGNEPKAEAKKAERNGVFKKLLNAVKWGTAKEDVP
;
A
#
# COMPACT_ATOMS: atom_id res chain seq x y z
N ILE A 1 -21.53 7.20 13.17
CA ILE A 1 -20.31 6.52 12.70
C ILE A 1 -19.63 7.55 11.81
N ASP A 2 -18.55 8.13 12.32
CA ASP A 2 -17.78 9.13 11.59
C ASP A 2 -16.52 8.44 11.06
N TYR A 3 -16.23 8.66 9.78
CA TYR A 3 -15.04 8.12 9.14
C TYR A 3 -13.92 9.14 9.28
N VAL A 4 -12.72 8.67 9.60
CA VAL A 4 -11.50 9.49 9.61
C VAL A 4 -10.63 9.03 8.46
N ASP A 5 -10.29 9.95 7.59
CA ASP A 5 -9.42 9.67 6.45
C ASP A 5 -7.96 9.53 6.91
N VAL A 6 -7.25 8.58 6.29
CA VAL A 6 -5.81 8.37 6.47
C VAL A 6 -5.19 8.58 5.11
N VAL A 7 -4.53 9.73 4.90
CA VAL A 7 -4.02 10.13 3.59
C VAL A 7 -2.50 10.16 3.51
N LEU A 8 -1.98 9.79 2.34
CA LEU A 8 -0.62 10.15 1.91
C LEU A 8 -0.76 11.20 0.80
N GLN A 9 -0.38 12.43 1.10
CA GLN A 9 -0.48 13.57 0.19
C GLN A 9 0.89 14.20 -0.03
N ILE A 10 1.16 14.61 -1.26
CA ILE A 10 2.36 15.33 -1.65
C ILE A 10 1.95 16.51 -2.54
N ASP A 11 2.25 17.72 -2.08
CA ASP A 11 2.09 18.97 -2.83
C ASP A 11 3.46 19.47 -3.26
N VAL A 12 3.63 19.71 -4.56
CA VAL A 12 4.90 20.15 -5.14
C VAL A 12 4.68 21.43 -5.93
N LEU A 13 5.47 22.47 -5.62
CA LEU A 13 5.51 23.73 -6.35
C LEU A 13 6.89 23.89 -7.03
N PRO A 14 6.98 23.63 -8.35
CA PRO A 14 8.22 23.81 -9.10
C PRO A 14 8.44 25.25 -9.54
N SER A 15 9.70 25.69 -9.58
CA SER A 15 10.13 26.97 -10.15
C SER A 15 11.47 26.78 -10.87
N ILE A 16 11.59 27.31 -12.09
CA ILE A 16 12.81 27.24 -12.89
C ILE A 16 13.58 28.55 -12.75
N ASN A 17 14.89 28.50 -12.55
CA ASN A 17 15.76 29.67 -12.52
C ASN A 17 16.48 29.88 -13.88
N VAL A 18 17.23 30.98 -14.00
CA VAL A 18 17.95 31.35 -15.24
C VAL A 18 19.11 30.41 -15.58
N GLU A 19 19.51 29.55 -14.65
CA GLU A 19 20.57 28.55 -14.82
C GLU A 19 20.01 27.16 -15.15
N ASN A 20 18.74 27.07 -15.55
CA ASN A 20 18.02 25.82 -15.81
C ASN A 20 18.00 24.84 -14.61
N GLN A 21 18.09 25.36 -13.39
CA GLN A 21 17.87 24.58 -12.18
C GLN A 21 16.42 24.71 -11.73
N ILE A 22 15.91 23.61 -11.20
CA ILE A 22 14.53 23.48 -10.74
C ILE A 22 14.54 23.51 -9.23
N THR A 23 13.94 24.56 -8.67
CA THR A 23 13.64 24.64 -7.25
C THR A 23 12.28 24.00 -7.01
N LEU A 24 12.23 22.98 -6.16
CA LEU A 24 11.02 22.31 -5.74
C LEU A 24 10.72 22.67 -4.29
N LYS A 25 9.58 23.31 -4.05
CA LYS A 25 8.99 23.39 -2.69
C LYS A 25 8.03 22.23 -2.54
N ILE A 26 8.29 21.35 -1.57
CA ILE A 26 7.51 20.14 -1.33
C ILE A 26 6.91 20.22 0.05
N ARG A 27 5.60 19.98 0.12
CA ARG A 27 4.87 19.69 1.36
C ARG A 27 4.30 18.30 1.26
N GLN A 28 4.56 17.47 2.26
CA GLN A 28 4.04 16.12 2.34
C GLN A 28 3.29 15.93 3.66
N VAL A 29 2.18 15.20 3.59
CA VAL A 29 1.43 14.69 4.75
C VAL A 29 1.33 13.17 4.63
N ASN A 30 1.64 12.45 5.69
CA ASN A 30 1.50 11.00 5.79
C ASN A 30 0.78 10.65 7.09
N ASP A 31 -0.47 10.23 6.97
CA ASP A 31 -1.26 9.72 8.09
C ASP A 31 -1.06 8.21 8.26
N SER A 32 -1.12 7.78 9.51
CA SER A 32 -1.06 6.36 9.87
C SER A 32 -1.88 6.08 11.11
N ILE A 33 -2.43 4.87 11.22
CA ILE A 33 -3.10 4.44 12.45
C ILE A 33 -2.02 4.00 13.44
N VAL A 34 -1.88 4.72 14.54
CA VAL A 34 -0.82 4.47 15.55
C VAL A 34 -1.33 3.73 16.78
N GLY A 35 -2.65 3.52 16.87
CA GLY A 35 -3.30 2.75 17.92
C GLY A 35 -4.81 2.92 17.87
N SER A 36 -5.49 2.41 18.89
CA SER A 36 -6.92 2.64 19.12
C SER A 36 -7.20 2.73 20.62
N GLN A 37 -8.24 3.48 20.98
CA GLN A 37 -8.68 3.65 22.36
C GLN A 37 -10.13 3.22 22.49
N ASN A 38 -10.40 2.36 23.48
CA ASN A 38 -11.78 1.97 23.80
C ASN A 38 -12.43 3.05 24.68
N ILE A 39 -13.43 3.74 24.15
CA ILE A 39 -14.21 4.75 24.88
C ILE A 39 -15.67 4.29 24.87
N GLY A 40 -16.16 3.85 26.03
CA GLY A 40 -17.57 3.46 26.18
C GLY A 40 -17.99 2.18 25.45
N GLY A 41 -17.04 1.30 25.10
CA GLY A 41 -17.30 0.07 24.34
C GLY A 41 -16.94 0.17 22.85
N ASP A 42 -16.76 1.38 22.33
CA ASP A 42 -16.36 1.62 20.94
C ASP A 42 -14.84 1.78 20.82
N ASP A 43 -14.25 1.15 19.81
CA ASP A 43 -12.81 1.23 19.52
C ASP A 43 -12.54 2.38 18.54
N ILE A 44 -11.91 3.46 19.02
CA ILE A 44 -11.66 4.68 18.25
C ILE A 44 -10.20 4.71 17.82
N PRO A 45 -9.89 4.74 16.50
CA PRO A 45 -8.51 4.77 16.03
C PRO A 45 -7.83 6.10 16.40
N THR A 46 -6.58 6.02 16.82
CA THR A 46 -5.70 7.19 16.98
C THR A 46 -4.88 7.34 15.70
N ILE A 47 -5.01 8.48 15.03
CA ILE A 47 -4.28 8.80 13.80
C ILE A 47 -3.02 9.58 14.18
N GLY A 48 -1.86 9.10 13.72
CA GLY A 48 -0.60 9.83 13.75
C GLY A 48 -0.33 10.44 12.37
N THR A 49 -0.22 11.75 12.33
CA THR A 49 0.12 12.53 11.13
C THR A 49 1.59 12.91 11.15
N GLN A 50 2.28 12.69 10.04
CA GLN A 50 3.66 13.13 9.83
C GLN A 50 3.69 14.14 8.69
N GLU A 51 4.24 15.33 8.95
CA GLU A 51 4.36 16.38 7.94
C GLU A 51 5.84 16.66 7.63
N LEU A 52 6.14 16.89 6.35
CA LEU A 52 7.47 17.29 5.88
C LEU A 52 7.31 18.49 4.94
N GLU A 53 8.00 19.59 5.24
CA GLU A 53 8.15 20.73 4.34
C GLU A 53 9.62 20.91 4.00
N THR A 54 9.96 20.91 2.72
CA THR A 54 11.34 21.04 2.26
C THR A 54 11.43 21.81 0.95
N THR A 55 12.56 22.49 0.77
CA THR A 55 12.89 23.17 -0.48
C THR A 55 14.22 22.62 -0.98
N VAL A 56 14.20 22.09 -2.20
CA VAL A 56 15.38 21.49 -2.83
C VAL A 56 15.61 22.12 -4.19
N MET A 57 16.88 22.24 -4.58
CA MET A 57 17.27 22.73 -5.90
C MET A 57 18.00 21.60 -6.62
N VAL A 58 17.52 21.24 -7.79
CA VAL A 58 18.02 20.13 -8.59
C VAL A 58 18.18 20.55 -10.05
N PRO A 59 19.19 20.04 -10.77
CA PRO A 59 19.30 20.26 -12.20
C PRO A 59 18.18 19.51 -12.95
N ASP A 60 17.93 19.92 -14.20
CA ASP A 60 17.02 19.21 -15.10
C ASP A 60 17.39 17.72 -15.25
N GLY A 61 16.39 16.85 -15.07
CA GLY A 61 16.54 15.40 -15.11
C GLY A 61 17.32 14.80 -13.93
N GLY A 62 17.82 15.62 -13.00
CA GLY A 62 18.50 15.16 -11.80
C GLY A 62 17.53 14.59 -10.76
N THR A 63 17.95 13.56 -10.03
CA THR A 63 17.14 12.95 -8.96
C THR A 63 17.60 13.41 -7.59
N VAL A 64 16.68 13.83 -6.74
CA VAL A 64 16.92 14.11 -5.32
C VAL A 64 16.20 13.10 -4.43
N LEU A 65 16.90 12.64 -3.40
CA LEU A 65 16.32 11.92 -2.27
C LEU A 65 15.94 12.95 -1.20
N LEU A 66 14.65 13.13 -0.97
CA LEU A 66 14.16 14.09 0.05
C LEU A 66 14.34 13.58 1.49
N GLY A 67 14.62 12.28 1.64
CA GLY A 67 14.81 11.61 2.92
C GLY A 67 13.89 10.41 3.10
N GLY A 68 13.96 9.80 4.29
CA GLY A 68 13.12 8.69 4.69
C GLY A 68 12.37 8.96 5.99
N LEU A 69 11.05 8.74 6.02
CA LEU A 69 10.29 8.68 7.27
C LEU A 69 10.38 7.26 7.82
N ILE A 70 11.16 7.08 8.91
CA ILE A 70 11.27 5.80 9.61
C ILE A 70 10.38 5.86 10.85
N SER A 71 9.32 5.06 10.87
CA SER A 71 8.50 4.84 12.07
C SER A 71 8.75 3.45 12.62
N LYS A 72 9.01 3.36 13.94
CA LYS A 72 9.21 2.09 14.64
C LYS A 72 8.30 2.05 15.87
N SER A 73 7.32 1.16 15.85
CA SER A 73 6.54 0.83 17.04
C SER A 73 7.06 -0.48 17.65
N THR A 74 7.17 -0.52 18.98
CA THR A 74 7.55 -1.73 19.72
C THR A 74 6.58 -1.92 20.88
N ASP A 75 5.65 -2.85 20.71
CA ASP A 75 4.73 -3.26 21.76
C ASP A 75 5.36 -4.41 22.56
N LYS A 76 5.40 -4.25 23.88
CA LYS A 76 5.90 -5.26 24.82
C LYS A 76 4.79 -5.61 25.79
N ASP A 77 4.18 -6.77 25.58
CA ASP A 77 3.22 -7.33 26.51
C ASP A 77 3.90 -8.42 27.34
N GLN A 78 3.92 -8.23 28.65
CA GLN A 78 4.41 -9.20 29.61
C GLN A 78 3.26 -9.61 30.53
N SER A 79 2.84 -10.87 30.43
CA SER A 79 1.90 -11.48 31.37
C SER A 79 2.67 -12.45 32.26
N THR A 80 2.78 -12.13 33.55
CA THR A 80 3.49 -12.95 34.54
C THR A 80 2.67 -13.02 35.82
N LEU A 81 2.57 -14.20 36.42
CA LEU A 81 1.87 -14.38 37.70
C LEU A 81 2.57 -13.54 38.80
N PRO A 82 1.83 -12.71 39.56
CA PRO A 82 2.42 -11.80 40.56
C PRO A 82 3.32 -12.50 41.58
N TRP A 83 3.02 -13.76 41.92
CA TRP A 83 3.71 -14.54 42.95
C TRP A 83 4.94 -15.32 42.46
N VAL A 84 5.07 -15.56 41.15
CA VAL A 84 6.21 -16.32 40.55
C VAL A 84 7.31 -15.42 40.00
N LYS A 85 6.96 -14.13 39.78
CA LYS A 85 7.84 -13.12 39.19
C LYS A 85 9.22 -13.01 39.86
N ASP A 86 9.29 -13.19 41.17
CA ASP A 86 10.51 -12.94 41.96
C ASP A 86 11.41 -14.17 42.11
N ILE A 87 11.02 -15.34 41.58
CA ILE A 87 11.86 -16.55 41.59
C ILE A 87 12.67 -16.58 40.27
N PRO A 88 13.99 -16.28 40.29
CA PRO A 88 14.80 -16.07 39.10
C PRO A 88 14.94 -17.30 38.18
N VAL A 89 14.55 -18.48 38.66
CA VAL A 89 14.60 -19.76 37.90
C VAL A 89 13.23 -20.15 37.33
N VAL A 90 12.13 -19.66 37.89
CA VAL A 90 10.76 -20.11 37.59
C VAL A 90 9.98 -19.02 36.84
N GLY A 91 10.27 -17.74 37.07
CA GLY A 91 9.56 -16.62 36.44
C GLY A 91 9.55 -16.61 34.91
N ASP A 92 10.61 -17.14 34.27
CA ASP A 92 10.74 -17.18 32.80
C ASP A 92 10.01 -18.35 32.11
N VAL A 93 9.64 -19.40 32.85
CA VAL A 93 8.93 -20.57 32.29
C VAL A 93 7.40 -20.41 32.38
N PHE A 94 6.91 -19.62 33.34
CA PHE A 94 5.48 -19.43 33.61
C PHE A 94 4.92 -18.09 33.08
N GLY A 95 5.75 -17.26 32.46
CA GLY A 95 5.35 -15.99 31.84
C GLY A 95 5.20 -16.11 30.33
N SER A 96 4.18 -15.46 29.76
CA SER A 96 4.11 -15.24 28.31
C SER A 96 4.66 -13.84 28.02
N ARG A 97 5.67 -13.77 27.13
CA ARG A 97 6.23 -12.52 26.62
C ARG A 97 5.87 -12.42 25.14
N THR A 98 5.04 -11.44 24.79
CA THR A 98 4.74 -11.14 23.39
C THR A 98 5.45 -9.85 23.02
N ARG A 99 6.27 -9.90 21.97
CA ARG A 99 6.96 -8.73 21.41
C ARG A 99 6.51 -8.52 19.98
N LYS A 100 5.84 -7.40 19.72
CA LYS A 100 5.45 -6.99 18.36
C LYS A 100 6.30 -5.79 17.95
N SER A 101 6.97 -5.88 16.81
CA SER A 101 7.78 -4.77 16.26
C SER A 101 7.27 -4.48 14.86
N ILE A 102 6.78 -3.27 14.64
CA ILE A 102 6.33 -2.80 13.32
C ILE A 102 7.28 -1.68 12.89
N ARG A 103 7.84 -1.79 11.69
CA ARG A 103 8.76 -0.82 11.09
C ARG A 103 8.21 -0.40 9.73
N ASN A 104 7.89 0.87 9.59
CA ASN A 104 7.43 1.47 8.34
C ASN A 104 8.51 2.44 7.85
N GLU A 105 8.92 2.29 6.59
CA GLU A 105 9.92 3.13 5.94
C GLU A 105 9.33 3.71 4.67
N LEU A 106 9.34 5.03 4.54
CA LEU A 106 8.91 5.73 3.33
C LEU A 106 10.09 6.49 2.75
N LEU A 107 10.52 6.12 1.53
CA LEU A 107 11.58 6.79 0.78
C LEU A 107 10.97 7.54 -0.41
N ILE A 108 11.37 8.80 -0.61
CA ILE A 108 10.81 9.65 -1.67
C ILE A 108 11.93 10.17 -2.56
N PHE A 109 11.82 9.82 -3.84
CA PHE A 109 12.69 10.28 -4.91
C PHE A 109 11.90 11.21 -5.82
N LEU A 110 12.46 12.37 -6.13
CA LEU A 110 11.90 13.29 -7.11
C LEU A 110 12.90 13.53 -8.22
N GLN A 111 12.44 13.43 -9.47
CA GLN A 111 13.21 13.72 -10.66
C GLN A 111 12.41 14.68 -11.53
N PRO A 112 12.59 16.00 -11.38
CA PRO A 112 11.90 16.94 -12.23
C PRO A 112 12.53 16.98 -13.62
N LYS A 113 11.71 17.28 -14.63
CA LYS A 113 12.15 17.42 -16.02
C LYS A 113 11.53 18.67 -16.64
N ILE A 114 12.36 19.49 -17.27
CA ILE A 114 11.94 20.66 -18.04
C ILE A 114 11.48 20.18 -19.42
N ILE A 115 10.36 20.72 -19.89
CA ILE A 115 9.79 20.40 -21.20
C ILE A 115 9.58 21.72 -21.93
N ASP A 116 10.53 22.08 -22.79
CA ASP A 116 10.51 23.34 -23.53
C ASP A 116 10.03 23.16 -24.98
N THR A 117 10.25 21.99 -25.57
CA THR A 117 9.92 21.71 -26.97
C THR A 117 8.98 20.52 -27.15
N GLU A 118 8.33 20.46 -28.32
CA GLU A 118 7.54 19.30 -28.74
C GLU A 118 8.39 18.01 -28.89
N LEU A 119 9.69 18.14 -29.14
CA LEU A 119 10.60 16.99 -29.15
C LEU A 119 10.83 16.47 -27.73
N ASP A 120 11.04 17.37 -26.76
CA ASP A 120 11.19 16.99 -25.35
C ASP A 120 9.93 16.29 -24.85
N ARG A 121 8.75 16.83 -25.18
CA ARG A 121 7.46 16.23 -24.85
C ARG A 121 7.32 14.82 -25.40
N LYS A 122 7.62 14.61 -26.69
CA LYS A 122 7.62 13.26 -27.29
C LYS A 122 8.60 12.30 -26.63
N SER A 123 9.78 12.79 -26.22
CA SER A 123 10.75 11.97 -25.50
C SER A 123 10.25 11.55 -24.12
N VAL A 124 9.53 12.44 -23.42
CA VAL A 124 8.90 12.15 -22.12
C VAL A 124 7.77 11.16 -22.30
N ASP A 125 6.90 11.37 -23.28
CA ASP A 125 5.76 10.48 -23.54
C ASP A 125 6.22 9.05 -23.86
N GLN A 126 7.29 8.89 -24.65
CA GLN A 126 7.87 7.57 -24.95
C GLN A 126 8.55 6.92 -23.73
N ASP A 127 9.24 7.69 -22.88
CA ASP A 127 9.81 7.21 -21.62
C ASP A 127 8.70 6.72 -20.67
N LEU A 128 7.59 7.47 -20.58
CA LEU A 128 6.44 7.09 -19.77
C LEU A 128 5.78 5.80 -20.26
N ILE A 129 5.61 5.64 -21.57
CA ILE A 129 5.07 4.40 -22.17
C ILE A 129 5.96 3.20 -21.82
N THR A 130 7.27 3.37 -21.92
CA THR A 130 8.24 2.30 -21.61
C THR A 130 8.26 1.95 -20.12
N ARG A 131 8.18 2.94 -19.23
CA ARG A 131 8.12 2.71 -17.77
C ARG A 131 6.78 2.14 -17.30
N THR A 132 5.74 2.27 -18.12
CA THR A 132 4.42 1.66 -17.90
C THR A 132 4.36 0.22 -18.42
N GLU A 133 5.48 -0.43 -18.78
CA GLU A 133 5.50 -1.87 -19.12
C GLU A 133 5.05 -2.81 -17.97
N VAL A 134 4.99 -2.32 -16.72
CA VAL A 134 4.24 -3.00 -15.64
C VAL A 134 2.74 -3.04 -15.96
N GLY A 135 2.22 -1.99 -16.60
CA GLY A 135 0.86 -1.88 -17.11
C GLY A 135 0.57 -2.83 -18.26
N GLU A 136 1.47 -3.01 -19.23
CA GLU A 136 1.21 -3.97 -20.34
C GLU A 136 1.23 -5.43 -19.84
N SER A 137 2.11 -5.75 -18.90
CA SER A 137 2.11 -7.06 -18.22
C SER A 137 0.86 -7.24 -17.35
N ALA A 138 0.47 -6.24 -16.55
CA ALA A 138 -0.74 -6.27 -15.71
C ALA A 138 -2.04 -6.30 -16.52
N GLU A 139 -2.11 -5.59 -17.65
CA GLU A 139 -3.22 -5.66 -18.62
C GLU A 139 -3.28 -7.04 -19.30
N LYS A 140 -2.14 -7.64 -19.63
CA LYS A 140 -2.08 -9.02 -20.14
C LYS A 140 -2.54 -10.05 -19.09
N PHE A 141 -2.19 -9.88 -17.82
CA PHE A 141 -2.70 -10.71 -16.72
C PHE A 141 -4.21 -10.53 -16.51
N ALA A 142 -4.71 -9.29 -16.45
CA ALA A 142 -6.14 -9.00 -16.29
C ALA A 142 -6.99 -9.37 -17.53
N GLY A 143 -6.40 -9.28 -18.73
CA GLY A 143 -7.09 -9.48 -20.00
C GLY A 143 -7.15 -10.95 -20.46
N ASN A 144 -6.10 -11.75 -20.19
CA ASN A 144 -5.98 -13.08 -20.78
C ASN A 144 -6.28 -14.27 -19.87
N GLU A 145 -6.36 -14.14 -18.54
CA GLU A 145 -6.68 -15.32 -17.71
C GLU A 145 -8.18 -15.64 -17.63
N PRO A 146 -9.10 -14.69 -17.34
CA PRO A 146 -10.51 -15.04 -17.16
C PRO A 146 -11.21 -15.44 -18.47
N LYS A 147 -10.83 -14.81 -19.58
CA LYS A 147 -11.51 -15.01 -20.89
C LYS A 147 -10.97 -16.22 -21.65
N ALA A 148 -9.67 -16.52 -21.56
CA ALA A 148 -9.10 -17.69 -22.19
C ALA A 148 -9.51 -18.98 -21.46
N GLU A 149 -9.57 -18.95 -20.13
CA GLU A 149 -10.07 -20.08 -19.34
C GLU A 149 -11.57 -20.29 -19.51
N ALA A 150 -12.38 -19.23 -19.52
CA ALA A 150 -13.82 -19.33 -19.82
C ALA A 150 -14.07 -19.92 -21.22
N LYS A 151 -13.37 -19.43 -22.26
CA LYS A 151 -13.53 -19.92 -23.63
C LYS A 151 -13.01 -21.35 -23.81
N LYS A 152 -11.97 -21.74 -23.07
CA LYS A 152 -11.44 -23.12 -23.04
C LYS A 152 -12.38 -24.06 -22.28
N ALA A 153 -13.01 -23.60 -21.20
CA ALA A 153 -14.01 -24.35 -20.43
C ALA A 153 -15.33 -24.54 -21.21
N GLU A 154 -15.74 -23.56 -22.01
CA GLU A 154 -16.85 -23.67 -22.96
C GLU A 154 -16.54 -24.66 -24.09
N ARG A 155 -15.35 -24.53 -24.72
CA ARG A 155 -14.94 -25.37 -25.85
C ARG A 155 -14.71 -26.83 -25.46
N ASN A 156 -14.20 -27.09 -24.26
CA ASN A 156 -13.96 -28.45 -23.77
C ASN A 156 -15.23 -29.10 -23.21
N GLY A 157 -16.40 -28.47 -23.36
CA GLY A 157 -17.68 -29.02 -22.95
C GLY A 157 -17.82 -29.19 -21.44
N VAL A 158 -16.89 -28.66 -20.65
CA VAL A 158 -16.89 -28.74 -19.18
C VAL A 158 -18.13 -28.03 -18.64
N PHE A 159 -18.49 -26.87 -19.21
CA PHE A 159 -19.75 -26.18 -18.90
C PHE A 159 -21.00 -27.00 -19.23
N LYS A 160 -21.01 -27.74 -20.35
CA LYS A 160 -22.13 -28.61 -20.74
C LYS A 160 -22.23 -29.84 -19.82
N LYS A 161 -21.07 -30.34 -19.35
CA LYS A 161 -20.95 -31.44 -18.38
C LYS A 161 -21.44 -31.01 -16.99
N LEU A 162 -21.13 -29.78 -16.57
CA LEU A 162 -21.62 -29.16 -15.34
C LEU A 162 -23.14 -28.87 -15.42
N LEU A 163 -23.64 -28.31 -16.53
CA LEU A 163 -25.06 -28.07 -16.73
C LEU A 163 -25.90 -29.36 -16.77
N ASN A 164 -25.35 -30.45 -17.31
CA ASN A 164 -26.00 -31.76 -17.28
C ASN A 164 -25.89 -32.44 -15.91
N ALA A 165 -24.81 -32.22 -15.16
CA ALA A 165 -24.66 -32.70 -13.78
C ALA A 165 -25.62 -31.98 -12.81
N VAL A 166 -25.94 -30.71 -13.06
CA VAL A 166 -26.90 -29.91 -12.26
C VAL A 166 -28.37 -30.27 -12.58
N LYS A 167 -28.66 -30.86 -13.75
CA LYS A 167 -30.02 -31.24 -14.16
C LYS A 167 -30.60 -32.51 -13.52
N TRP A 168 -29.91 -33.13 -12.56
CA TRP A 168 -30.39 -34.31 -11.81
C TRP A 168 -30.57 -34.06 -10.31
N GLY A 169 -31.08 -32.88 -9.95
CA GLY A 169 -31.38 -32.52 -8.56
C GLY A 169 -32.80 -32.01 -8.30
N THR A 170 -33.74 -32.19 -9.23
CA THR A 170 -35.17 -31.86 -9.02
C THR A 170 -36.07 -32.97 -9.57
N ALA A 171 -35.78 -34.21 -9.18
CA ALA A 171 -36.80 -35.25 -9.18
C ALA A 171 -37.57 -35.11 -7.86
N LYS A 172 -38.89 -34.93 -7.99
CA LYS A 172 -39.89 -34.93 -6.93
C LYS A 172 -39.57 -35.93 -5.83
N GLU A 173 -39.66 -35.49 -4.58
CA GLU A 173 -39.97 -36.38 -3.48
C GLU A 173 -41.15 -35.78 -2.72
N ASP A 174 -42.25 -36.55 -2.77
CA ASP A 174 -43.54 -36.22 -2.22
C ASP A 174 -43.48 -36.07 -0.69
N VAL A 175 -44.31 -35.16 -0.21
CA VAL A 175 -44.66 -34.94 1.19
C VAL A 175 -45.34 -36.20 1.76
N PRO A 176 -44.94 -36.65 2.95
CA PRO A 176 -45.88 -37.10 3.96
C PRO A 176 -46.22 -35.99 4.96
#